data_AF-A0A928DTY0-F1
#
_entry.id   AF-A0A928DTY0-F1
#
_cell.length_a   1.000
_cell.length_b   1.000
_cell.length_c   1.000
_cell.angle_alpha   90.00
_cell.angle_beta   90.00
_cell.angle_gamma   90.00
#
_symmetry.space_group_name_H-M   'P 1'
#
loop_
_entity.id
_entity.type
_entity.pdbx_description
1 polymer ?
#
loop_
_entity_poly.entity_id
_entity_poly.type
_entity_poly.pdbx_seq_one_letter_code
_entity_poly.pdbx_strand_id
1 'polypeptide(L)'
;MQFKTIVRSEHLNHHGVLFGGYLLLWVDEFAYIAVLEDFPGIRFVTRGMTAASFAQSVQNGAILTFDVTQRKKGRTSVTYGVEISARGMDSSECRHVFDTQITFCAVDENGNKMPLPEIHQKLHPACAVCRS
;
A
#
# COMPACT_ATOMS: atom_id res chain seq x y z
N MET A 1 0.86 4.35 -7.71
CA MET A 1 2.03 4.85 -6.98
C MET A 1 2.94 3.67 -6.70
N GLN A 2 4.25 3.88 -6.61
CA GLN A 2 5.21 2.82 -6.34
C GLN A 2 5.98 3.13 -5.05
N PHE A 3 6.03 2.15 -4.16
CA PHE A 3 6.75 2.23 -2.88
C PHE A 3 7.82 1.13 -2.80
N LYS A 4 8.89 1.38 -2.06
CA LYS A 4 9.98 0.41 -1.88
C LYS A 4 10.44 0.37 -0.43
N THR A 5 10.76 -0.82 0.04
CA THR A 5 11.38 -1.03 1.36
C THR A 5 12.40 -2.16 1.28
N ILE A 6 13.33 -2.16 2.23
CA ILE A 6 14.33 -3.22 2.37
C ILE A 6 13.94 -4.14 3.53
N VAL A 7 13.98 -5.44 3.29
CA VAL A 7 13.83 -6.44 4.35
C VAL A 7 15.08 -6.41 5.21
N ARG A 8 14.92 -6.16 6.52
CA ARG A 8 15.98 -6.12 7.51
C ARG A 8 15.78 -7.26 8.51
N SER A 9 16.78 -7.49 9.34
CA SER A 9 16.78 -8.57 10.33
C SER A 9 15.57 -8.52 11.28
N GLU A 10 15.08 -7.34 11.64
CA GLU A 10 13.90 -7.15 12.48
C GLU A 10 12.57 -7.56 11.80
N HIS A 11 12.54 -7.71 10.47
CA HIS A 11 11.35 -8.11 9.73
C HIS A 11 11.21 -9.63 9.59
N LEU A 12 12.18 -10.41 10.07
CA LEU A 12 12.25 -11.85 9.86
C LEU A 12 11.52 -12.62 10.96
N ASN A 13 11.02 -13.80 10.61
CA ASN A 13 10.56 -14.79 11.57
C ASN A 13 11.72 -15.68 12.06
N HIS A 14 11.42 -16.65 12.93
CA HIS A 14 12.40 -17.60 13.47
C HIS A 14 13.05 -18.53 12.43
N HIS A 15 12.56 -18.55 11.18
CA HIS A 15 13.17 -19.25 10.06
C HIS A 15 14.10 -18.36 9.22
N GLY A 16 14.31 -17.09 9.58
CA GLY A 16 15.20 -16.17 8.87
C GLY A 16 14.63 -15.64 7.55
N VAL A 17 13.33 -15.78 7.33
CA VAL A 17 12.61 -15.22 6.16
C VAL A 17 11.60 -14.17 6.62
N LEU A 18 11.20 -13.29 5.71
CA LEU A 18 10.23 -12.23 5.98
C LEU A 18 8.97 -12.80 6.66
N PHE A 19 8.64 -12.25 7.82
CA PHE A 19 7.40 -12.57 8.49
C PHE A 19 6.23 -11.91 7.76
N GLY A 20 5.20 -12.69 7.42
CA GLY A 20 4.05 -12.22 6.63
C GLY A 20 3.32 -11.02 7.26
N GLY A 21 3.37 -10.88 8.59
CA GLY A 21 2.78 -9.72 9.28
C GLY A 21 3.41 -8.38 8.87
N TYR A 22 4.73 -8.31 8.67
CA TYR A 22 5.38 -7.09 8.17
C TYR A 22 4.98 -6.78 6.73
N LEU A 23 4.80 -7.82 5.91
CA LEU A 23 4.36 -7.64 4.54
C LEU A 23 2.95 -7.07 4.47
N LEU A 24 2.03 -7.58 5.29
CA LEU A 24 0.67 -7.03 5.42
C LEU A 24 0.66 -5.61 5.99
N LEU A 25 1.54 -5.31 6.96
CA LEU A 25 1.71 -3.96 7.49
C LEU A 25 2.05 -2.97 6.38
N TRP A 26 3.04 -3.28 5.52
CA TRP A 26 3.42 -2.40 4.42
C TRP A 26 2.34 -2.28 3.34
N VAL A 27 1.58 -3.34 3.07
CA VAL A 27 0.45 -3.25 2.14
C VAL A 27 -0.58 -2.24 2.65
N ASP A 28 -0.96 -2.32 3.93
CA ASP A 28 -1.92 -1.37 4.52
C ASP A 28 -1.34 0.05 4.52
N GLU A 29 -0.12 0.25 5.00
CA GLU A 29 0.55 1.55 5.08
C GLU A 29 0.68 2.23 3.70
N PHE A 30 1.22 1.54 2.70
CA PHE A 30 1.45 2.14 1.38
C PHE A 30 0.15 2.38 0.61
N ALA A 31 -0.84 1.51 0.77
CA ALA A 31 -2.15 1.77 0.19
C ALA A 31 -2.90 2.89 0.91
N TYR A 32 -2.70 3.05 2.22
CA TYR A 32 -3.25 4.15 2.99
C TYR A 32 -2.63 5.49 2.58
N ILE A 33 -1.31 5.54 2.37
CA ILE A 33 -0.65 6.73 1.80
C ILE A 33 -1.24 7.06 0.43
N ALA A 34 -1.41 6.05 -0.44
CA ALA A 34 -1.98 6.28 -1.77
C ALA A 34 -3.41 6.87 -1.73
N VAL A 35 -4.26 6.41 -0.81
CA VAL A 35 -5.61 6.98 -0.68
C VAL A 35 -5.60 8.41 -0.13
N LEU A 36 -4.67 8.74 0.76
CA LEU A 36 -4.53 10.12 1.25
C LEU A 36 -4.03 11.08 0.17
N GLU A 37 -3.13 10.63 -0.70
CA GLU A 37 -2.66 11.39 -1.85
C GLU A 37 -3.74 11.59 -2.91
N ASP A 38 -4.57 10.57 -3.18
CA ASP A 38 -5.68 10.67 -4.13
C ASP A 38 -6.86 11.50 -3.57
N PHE A 39 -7.04 11.53 -2.24
CA PHE A 39 -8.15 12.20 -1.55
C PHE A 39 -7.66 13.04 -0.36
N PRO A 40 -6.93 14.15 -0.62
CA PRO A 40 -6.34 14.96 0.44
C PRO A 40 -7.41 15.53 1.38
N GLY A 41 -7.12 15.50 2.69
CA GLY A 41 -8.00 16.01 3.75
C GLY A 41 -9.16 15.09 4.14
N ILE A 42 -9.28 13.92 3.50
CA ILE A 42 -10.29 12.91 3.86
C ILE A 42 -9.71 11.91 4.85
N ARG A 43 -10.47 11.57 5.89
CA ARG A 43 -10.12 10.52 6.86
C ARG A 43 -10.61 9.17 6.37
N PHE A 44 -9.76 8.16 6.47
CA PHE A 44 -10.06 6.81 6.03
C PHE A 44 -9.83 5.79 7.15
N VAL A 45 -10.55 4.67 7.04
CA VAL A 45 -10.28 3.46 7.82
C VAL A 45 -10.16 2.26 6.88
N THR A 46 -9.30 1.31 7.23
CA THR A 46 -9.18 0.04 6.51
C THR A 46 -10.44 -0.80 6.74
N ARG A 47 -11.20 -1.05 5.67
CA ARG A 47 -12.43 -1.86 5.73
C ARG A 47 -12.12 -3.35 5.63
N GLY A 48 -11.11 -3.70 4.85
CA GLY A 48 -10.71 -5.08 4.66
C GLY A 48 -9.86 -5.29 3.42
N MET A 49 -9.31 -6.50 3.32
CA MET A 49 -8.41 -6.92 2.27
C MET A 49 -8.88 -8.25 1.69
N THR A 50 -8.57 -8.52 0.42
CA THR A 50 -8.73 -9.86 -0.15
C THR A 50 -7.68 -10.82 0.38
N ALA A 51 -7.91 -12.13 0.22
CA ALA A 51 -6.96 -13.15 0.65
C ALA A 51 -5.57 -12.90 0.03
N ALA A 52 -4.54 -12.99 0.87
CA ALA A 52 -3.13 -12.92 0.48
C ALA A 52 -2.55 -14.35 0.50
N SER A 53 -1.87 -14.75 -0.57
CA SER A 53 -1.22 -16.05 -0.67
C SER A 53 0.29 -15.86 -0.83
N PHE A 54 1.04 -16.17 0.23
CA PHE A 54 2.50 -16.03 0.24
C PHE A 54 3.15 -17.28 -0.33
N ALA A 55 3.19 -17.38 -1.65
CA ALA A 55 3.74 -18.56 -2.33
C ALA A 55 5.28 -18.63 -2.29
N GLN A 56 5.95 -17.49 -2.09
CA GLN A 56 7.41 -17.39 -2.12
C GLN A 56 7.97 -16.77 -0.84
N SER A 57 9.08 -17.34 -0.36
CA SER A 57 9.83 -16.79 0.78
C SER A 57 10.67 -15.60 0.34
N VAL A 58 10.66 -14.53 1.13
CA VAL A 58 11.49 -13.34 0.91
C VAL A 58 12.63 -13.31 1.92
N GLN A 59 13.86 -13.18 1.42
CA GLN A 59 15.09 -13.27 2.23
C GLN A 59 15.47 -11.91 2.85
N ASN A 60 16.31 -11.95 3.89
CA ASN A 60 16.94 -10.74 4.43
C ASN A 60 17.67 -9.96 3.32
N GLY A 61 17.57 -8.65 3.35
CA GLY A 61 18.20 -7.77 2.37
C GLY A 61 17.46 -7.61 1.04
N ALA A 62 16.42 -8.40 0.79
CA ALA A 62 15.61 -8.23 -0.40
C ALA A 62 14.95 -6.84 -0.42
N ILE A 63 14.88 -6.24 -1.62
CA ILE A 63 14.13 -5.01 -1.86
C ILE A 63 12.75 -5.41 -2.35
N LEU A 64 11.73 -5.01 -1.59
CA LEU A 64 10.34 -5.15 -1.99
C LEU A 64 9.89 -3.90 -2.73
N THR A 65 9.12 -4.11 -3.79
CA THR A 65 8.41 -3.06 -4.54
C THR A 65 6.92 -3.31 -4.46
N PHE A 66 6.16 -2.25 -4.14
CA PHE A 66 4.71 -2.27 -3.99
C PHE A 66 4.11 -1.32 -5.02
N ASP A 67 3.41 -1.88 -6.01
CA ASP A 67 2.72 -1.14 -7.04
C ASP A 67 1.25 -1.00 -6.67
N VAL A 68 0.89 0.19 -6.18
CA VAL A 68 -0.44 0.51 -5.66
C VAL A 68 -1.27 1.22 -6.74
N THR A 69 -2.43 0.67 -7.07
CA THR A 69 -3.29 1.17 -8.15
C THR A 69 -4.75 1.23 -7.71
N GLN A 70 -5.43 2.37 -7.91
CA GLN A 70 -6.86 2.47 -7.64
C GLN A 70 -7.60 1.53 -8.60
N ARG A 71 -8.43 0.63 -8.06
CA ARG A 71 -9.23 -0.33 -8.83
C ARG A 71 -10.70 0.05 -8.92
N LYS A 72 -11.27 0.54 -7.81
CA LYS A 72 -12.70 0.86 -7.76
C LYS A 72 -12.96 1.99 -6.78
N LYS A 73 -13.75 2.98 -7.21
CA LYS A 73 -14.34 4.00 -6.34
C LYS A 73 -15.84 3.72 -6.19
N GLY A 74 -16.32 3.66 -4.95
CA GLY A 74 -17.74 3.62 -4.60
C GLY A 74 -18.19 4.96 -4.01
N ARG A 75 -19.38 4.98 -3.39
CA ARG A 75 -19.91 6.21 -2.78
C ARG A 75 -19.10 6.69 -1.57
N THR A 76 -18.68 5.77 -0.71
CA THR A 76 -17.99 6.06 0.58
C THR A 76 -16.70 5.28 0.73
N SER A 77 -16.30 4.52 -0.29
CA SER A 77 -15.17 3.59 -0.20
C SER A 77 -14.37 3.58 -1.49
N VAL A 78 -13.10 3.25 -1.39
CA VAL A 78 -12.19 3.08 -2.52
C VAL A 78 -11.33 1.85 -2.30
N THR A 79 -11.14 1.09 -3.37
CA THR A 79 -10.36 -0.15 -3.38
C THR A 79 -9.12 0.06 -4.23
N TYR A 80 -7.96 -0.31 -3.67
CA TYR A 80 -6.67 -0.35 -4.33
C TYR A 80 -6.23 -1.79 -4.53
N GLY A 81 -5.58 -2.06 -5.66
CA GLY A 81 -4.80 -3.27 -5.87
C GLY A 81 -3.35 -2.98 -5.54
N VAL A 82 -2.68 -3.92 -4.87
CA VAL A 82 -1.28 -3.86 -4.50
C VAL A 82 -0.59 -5.09 -5.06
N GLU A 83 0.26 -4.88 -6.04
CA GLU A 83 1.14 -5.90 -6.60
C GLU A 83 2.50 -5.79 -5.93
N ILE A 84 3.05 -6.94 -5.50
CA ILE A 84 4.28 -6.96 -4.70
C ILE A 84 5.31 -7.81 -5.42
N SER A 85 6.49 -7.24 -5.62
CA SER A 85 7.64 -7.94 -6.18
C SER A 85 8.88 -7.79 -5.29
N ALA A 86 9.78 -8.76 -5.34
CA ALA A 86 11.02 -8.80 -4.58
C ALA A 86 12.22 -8.95 -5.50
N ARG A 87 13.28 -8.20 -5.20
CA ARG A 87 14.58 -8.31 -5.86
C ARG A 87 15.67 -8.54 -4.82
N GLY A 88 16.58 -9.48 -5.05
CA GLY A 88 17.77 -9.66 -4.21
C GLY A 88 18.76 -8.49 -4.38
N MET A 89 19.64 -8.25 -3.39
CA MET A 89 20.63 -7.16 -3.47
C MET A 89 21.50 -7.25 -4.74
N ASP A 90 22.03 -8.44 -5.01
CA ASP A 90 22.98 -8.69 -6.11
C ASP A 90 22.31 -9.21 -7.39
N SER A 91 20.97 -9.25 -7.42
CA SER A 91 20.22 -9.73 -8.58
C SER A 91 19.49 -8.59 -9.28
N SER A 92 19.48 -8.62 -10.61
CA SER A 92 18.60 -7.78 -11.43
C SER A 92 17.20 -8.40 -11.60
N GLU A 93 17.03 -9.67 -11.24
CA GLU A 93 15.78 -10.39 -11.40
C GLU A 93 14.77 -9.95 -10.33
N CYS A 94 13.65 -9.41 -10.79
CA CYS A 94 12.51 -9.08 -9.95
C CYS A 94 11.51 -10.24 -9.99
N ARG A 95 11.15 -10.78 -8.83
CA ARG A 95 10.23 -11.91 -8.71
C ARG A 95 8.93 -11.47 -8.07
N HIS A 96 7.82 -11.86 -8.66
CA HIS A 96 6.50 -11.62 -8.10
C HIS A 96 6.33 -12.39 -6.77
N VAL A 97 5.84 -11.71 -5.74
CA VAL A 97 5.61 -12.30 -4.41
C VAL A 97 4.14 -12.69 -4.26
N PHE A 98 3.22 -11.72 -4.33
CA PHE A 98 1.77 -11.91 -4.43
C PHE A 98 1.03 -10.59 -4.75
N ASP A 99 -0.26 -10.69 -5.07
CA ASP A 99 -1.19 -9.57 -5.22
C ASP A 99 -2.28 -9.59 -4.16
N THR A 100 -2.76 -8.41 -3.77
CA THR A 100 -4.00 -8.29 -3.00
C THR A 100 -4.76 -7.01 -3.34
N GLN A 101 -6.02 -6.93 -2.92
CA GLN A 101 -6.81 -5.72 -2.93
C GLN A 101 -7.14 -5.30 -1.50
N ILE A 102 -7.05 -4.01 -1.24
CA ILE A 102 -7.39 -3.39 0.03
C ILE A 102 -8.43 -2.31 -0.20
N THR A 103 -9.45 -2.28 0.66
CA THR A 103 -10.54 -1.31 0.58
C THR A 103 -10.52 -0.40 1.80
N PHE A 104 -10.56 0.90 1.55
CA PHE A 104 -10.72 1.94 2.56
C PHE A 104 -12.13 2.51 2.52
N CYS A 105 -12.61 2.97 3.67
CA CYS A 105 -13.88 3.68 3.81
C CYS A 105 -13.60 5.09 4.34
N ALA A 106 -14.13 6.11 3.67
CA ALA A 106 -14.08 7.49 4.14
C ALA A 106 -15.01 7.65 5.34
N VAL A 107 -14.55 8.34 6.38
CA VAL A 107 -15.28 8.58 7.62
C VAL A 107 -15.14 10.02 8.11
N ASP A 108 -16.17 10.51 8.81
CA ASP A 108 -16.12 11.78 9.54
C ASP A 108 -15.38 11.65 10.89
N GLU A 109 -15.36 12.73 11.68
CA GLU A 109 -14.71 12.77 13.00
C GLU A 109 -15.36 11.84 14.04
N ASN A 110 -16.61 11.46 13.81
CA ASN A 110 -17.36 10.54 14.67
C ASN A 110 -17.25 9.09 14.18
N GLY A 111 -16.51 8.82 13.10
CA GLY A 111 -16.37 7.50 12.48
C GLY A 111 -17.53 7.11 11.57
N ASN A 112 -18.47 8.00 11.27
CA ASN A 112 -19.57 7.71 10.35
C ASN A 112 -19.11 7.79 8.90
N LYS A 113 -19.63 6.91 8.04
CA LYS A 113 -19.27 6.91 6.61
C LYS A 113 -19.63 8.23 5.95
N MET A 114 -18.67 8.84 5.27
CA MET A 114 -18.89 10.05 4.47
C MET A 114 -18.74 9.78 2.98
N PRO A 115 -19.50 10.47 2.10
CA PRO A 115 -19.31 10.39 0.66
C PRO A 115 -17.90 10.84 0.26
N LEU A 116 -17.29 10.13 -0.68
CA LEU A 116 -16.07 10.58 -1.32
C LEU A 116 -16.37 11.77 -2.23
N PRO A 117 -15.48 12.78 -2.30
CA PRO A 117 -15.65 13.91 -3.22
C PRO A 117 -15.67 13.43 -4.67
N GLU A 118 -16.39 14.13 -5.54
CA GLU A 118 -16.29 13.90 -6.98
C GLU A 118 -14.88 14.22 -7.46
N ILE A 119 -14.32 13.38 -8.33
CA ILE A 119 -12.97 13.60 -8.84
C ILE A 119 -13.03 14.74 -9.85
N HIS A 120 -12.92 15.98 -9.39
CA HIS A 120 -12.54 17.09 -10.25
C HIS A 120 -11.03 17.04 -10.41
N GLN A 121 -10.63 16.39 -11.52
CA GLN A 121 -9.34 16.48 -12.22
C GLN A 121 -8.15 16.96 -11.37
N LYS A 122 -7.22 16.05 -11.05
CA LYS A 122 -5.94 16.26 -10.37
C LYS A 122 -5.43 17.71 -10.44
N LEU A 123 -5.81 18.54 -9.46
CA LEU A 123 -4.95 19.62 -9.05
C LEU A 123 -3.87 18.92 -8.23
N HIS A 124 -2.71 18.73 -8.83
CA HIS A 124 -1.49 18.79 -8.05
C HIS A 124 -1.31 20.27 -7.68
N PRO A 125 -1.67 20.75 -6.48
CA PRO A 125 -0.98 21.91 -5.98
C PRO A 125 0.46 21.44 -5.83
N ALA A 126 1.34 21.89 -6.72
CA ALA A 126 2.77 21.71 -6.53
C ALA A 126 3.08 22.16 -5.10
N CYS A 127 3.49 21.23 -4.24
CA CYS A 127 3.83 21.53 -2.86
C CYS A 127 4.88 22.64 -2.89
N ALA A 128 4.54 23.81 -2.35
CA ALA A 128 5.43 24.97 -2.36
C ALA A 128 6.66 24.76 -1.44
N VAL A 129 6.61 23.73 -0.58
CA VAL A 129 7.61 23.45 0.47
C VAL A 129 8.79 22.63 -0.06
N CYS A 130 8.64 21.85 -1.14
CA CYS A 130 9.74 21.02 -1.67
C CYS A 130 10.66 21.76 -2.67
N ARG A 131 10.66 23.09 -2.72
CA ARG A 131 11.55 23.92 -3.57
C ARG A 131 12.57 24.78 -2.81
N SER A 132 12.67 24.65 -1.50
CA SER A 132 13.66 25.35 -0.68
C SER A 132 14.82 24.44 -0.29
#